data_AF-A0A6C0JI43-F1
#
_entry.id   AF-A0A6C0JI43-F1
#
_cell.length_a   1.000
_cell.length_b   1.000
_cell.length_c   1.000
_cell.angle_alpha   90.00
_cell.angle_beta   90.00
_cell.angle_gamma   90.00
#
_symmetry.space_group_name_H-M   'P 1'
#
loop_
_entity.id
_entity.type
_entity.pdbx_description
1 polymer ?
#
loop_
_entity_poly.entity_id
_entity_poly.type
_entity_poly.pdbx_seq_one_letter_code
_entity_poly.pdbx_strand_id
1 'polypeptide(L)'
;MDIFDSRTVLDFQKFTFSGHLRTHVYKVLDENIKLGHADYTCYWILELMCSGLVHSCWNTLFLSSAVHINRGAPNVFLYLVRMYERFAPYENQYTTMTMTDIRNNKDARLLFCEVGASVALCRKSKLPSFPRIKPEHDFQPVVIQENLKSPTSLYARTIMKQEDPMELYVPVNEFAYCLRPETRDSTRALYWASWILAYATKYKVDNKAYLVCSYRSNEYVEEKYLRSPIWILWSVVMEAVKSSPQSGTLAPYIDALYKMYCLRWGQGDLRKRLPFLITSILFVCESTTLDIHYAVPHNIQTVQDVVTNIPQWIGAIIHTQKTFA
;
A
#
# COMPACT_ATOMS: atom_id res chain seq x y z
N MET A 1 -4.25 31.78 -5.25
CA MET A 1 -4.93 32.19 -4.02
C MET A 1 -4.16 31.62 -2.86
N ASP A 2 -3.79 32.48 -1.93
CA ASP A 2 -3.03 32.13 -0.74
C ASP A 2 -3.99 32.04 0.44
N ILE A 3 -3.72 31.09 1.33
CA ILE A 3 -4.51 30.79 2.52
C ILE A 3 -3.74 31.37 3.72
N PHE A 4 -4.41 32.27 4.46
CA PHE A 4 -3.89 32.86 5.69
C PHE A 4 -4.62 32.24 6.88
N ASP A 5 -3.91 31.47 7.68
CA ASP A 5 -4.45 30.74 8.82
C ASP A 5 -3.32 30.41 9.80
N SER A 6 -3.51 30.68 11.09
CA SER A 6 -2.47 30.54 12.12
C SER A 6 -2.41 29.16 12.77
N ARG A 7 -3.34 28.26 12.42
CA ARG A 7 -3.39 26.91 12.98
C ARG A 7 -2.25 26.07 12.41
N THR A 8 -1.71 25.22 13.26
CA THR A 8 -0.61 24.30 12.99
C THR A 8 -1.13 22.88 12.80
N VAL A 9 -0.24 21.95 12.46
CA VAL A 9 -0.59 20.52 12.38
C VAL A 9 -1.16 19.97 13.70
N LEU A 10 -0.82 20.58 14.85
CA LEU A 10 -1.34 20.18 16.16
C LEU A 10 -2.85 20.46 16.28
N ASP A 11 -3.33 21.55 15.70
CA ASP A 11 -4.76 21.89 15.67
C ASP A 11 -5.54 20.93 14.77
N PHE A 12 -4.86 20.34 13.79
CA PHE A 12 -5.41 19.37 12.85
C PHE A 12 -5.17 17.92 13.26
N GLN A 13 -5.04 17.63 14.57
CA GLN A 13 -4.88 16.26 15.04
C GLN A 13 -6.16 15.43 14.89
N LYS A 14 -7.34 16.03 15.09
CA LYS A 14 -8.64 15.34 15.04
C LYS A 14 -9.48 15.75 13.83
N PHE A 15 -9.47 17.04 13.52
CA PHE A 15 -10.25 17.63 12.44
C PHE A 15 -9.33 18.20 11.35
N THR A 16 -9.84 18.33 10.14
CA THR A 16 -9.15 18.98 9.02
C THR A 16 -9.41 20.49 9.02
N PHE A 17 -8.82 21.20 8.07
CA PHE A 17 -8.88 22.64 7.91
C PHE A 17 -10.31 23.22 8.00
N SER A 18 -11.25 22.56 7.33
CA SER A 18 -12.67 22.90 7.27
C SER A 18 -13.52 22.26 8.37
N GLY A 19 -12.91 21.57 9.35
CA GLY A 19 -13.62 21.00 10.51
C GLY A 19 -14.12 19.55 10.33
N HIS A 20 -13.77 18.87 9.23
CA HIS A 20 -14.17 17.47 9.03
C HIS A 20 -13.32 16.52 9.87
N LEU A 21 -13.92 15.43 10.37
CA LEU A 21 -13.16 14.39 11.07
C LEU A 21 -12.15 13.73 10.12
N ARG A 22 -10.86 13.70 10.48
CA ARG A 22 -9.79 13.16 9.62
C ARG A 22 -10.05 11.75 9.12
N THR A 23 -10.50 10.88 10.02
CA THR A 23 -10.78 9.47 9.69
C THR A 23 -11.91 9.34 8.69
N HIS A 24 -12.83 10.31 8.62
CA HIS A 24 -13.86 10.37 7.60
C HIS A 24 -13.28 10.84 6.27
N VAL A 25 -12.46 11.91 6.28
CA VAL A 25 -11.82 12.44 5.05
C VAL A 25 -11.00 11.36 4.34
N TYR A 26 -10.24 10.53 5.06
CA TYR A 26 -9.50 9.42 4.45
C TYR A 26 -10.39 8.40 3.74
N LYS A 27 -11.55 8.08 4.33
CA LYS A 27 -12.53 7.17 3.72
C LYS A 27 -13.21 7.79 2.52
N VAL A 28 -13.54 9.09 2.58
CA VAL A 28 -14.15 9.80 1.45
C VAL A 28 -13.16 9.93 0.29
N LEU A 29 -11.88 10.20 0.57
CA LEU A 29 -10.84 10.21 -0.45
C LEU A 29 -10.69 8.81 -1.09
N ASP A 30 -10.62 7.76 -0.28
CA ASP A 30 -10.56 6.37 -0.78
C ASP A 30 -11.76 6.01 -1.66
N GLU A 31 -12.98 6.35 -1.23
CA GLU A 31 -14.20 6.07 -1.99
C GLU A 31 -14.26 6.87 -3.31
N ASN A 32 -13.83 8.14 -3.32
CA ASN A 32 -13.77 8.92 -4.57
C ASN A 32 -12.73 8.34 -5.54
N ILE A 33 -11.59 7.86 -5.04
CA ILE A 33 -10.63 7.14 -5.88
C ILE A 33 -11.28 5.88 -6.45
N LYS A 34 -11.92 5.05 -5.61
CA LYS A 34 -12.61 3.81 -6.02
C LYS A 34 -13.66 4.06 -7.10
N LEU A 35 -14.47 5.11 -6.96
CA LEU A 35 -15.53 5.49 -7.90
C LEU A 35 -15.01 6.23 -9.15
N GLY A 36 -13.75 6.67 -9.14
CA GLY A 36 -13.14 7.41 -10.24
C GLY A 36 -13.54 8.87 -10.34
N HIS A 37 -13.95 9.46 -9.21
CA HIS A 37 -14.35 10.85 -9.11
C HIS A 37 -13.12 11.76 -8.94
N ALA A 38 -12.51 12.16 -10.06
CA ALA A 38 -11.26 12.95 -10.07
C ALA A 38 -11.40 14.31 -9.38
N ASP A 39 -12.45 15.09 -9.66
CA ASP A 39 -12.66 16.41 -9.06
C ASP A 39 -12.77 16.36 -7.54
N TYR A 40 -13.61 15.45 -7.03
CA TYR A 40 -13.77 15.26 -5.59
C TYR A 40 -12.50 14.71 -4.94
N THR A 41 -11.75 13.85 -5.64
CA THR A 41 -10.44 13.38 -5.17
C THR A 41 -9.50 14.57 -4.98
N CYS A 42 -9.40 15.48 -5.96
CA CYS A 42 -8.58 16.68 -5.86
C CYS A 42 -9.03 17.62 -4.72
N TYR A 43 -10.35 17.81 -4.54
CA TYR A 43 -10.88 18.61 -3.43
C TYR A 43 -10.43 18.06 -2.07
N TRP A 44 -10.59 16.76 -1.81
CA TRP A 44 -10.21 16.16 -0.53
C TRP A 44 -8.70 16.10 -0.31
N ILE A 45 -7.91 15.99 -1.38
CA ILE A 45 -6.46 16.15 -1.33
C ILE A 45 -6.11 17.57 -0.86
N LEU A 46 -6.71 18.60 -1.45
CA LEU A 46 -6.47 19.99 -1.06
C LEU A 46 -6.89 20.26 0.39
N GLU A 47 -8.00 19.69 0.86
CA GLU A 47 -8.44 19.78 2.27
C GLU A 47 -7.37 19.19 3.22
N LEU A 48 -6.80 18.04 2.88
CA LEU A 48 -5.71 17.43 3.65
C LEU A 48 -4.42 18.26 3.59
N MET A 49 -4.08 18.81 2.41
CA MET A 49 -2.92 19.70 2.25
C MET A 49 -3.06 20.99 3.06
N CYS A 50 -4.26 21.60 3.07
CA CYS A 50 -4.55 22.78 3.88
C CYS A 50 -4.37 22.53 5.39
N SER A 51 -4.53 21.26 5.79
CA SER A 51 -4.32 20.77 7.16
C SER A 51 -2.88 20.34 7.45
N GLY A 52 -1.95 20.41 6.48
CA GLY A 52 -0.59 19.88 6.60
C GLY A 52 -0.50 18.35 6.67
N LEU A 53 -1.56 17.61 6.28
CA LEU A 53 -1.67 16.16 6.42
C LEU A 53 -1.14 15.38 5.20
N VAL A 54 -0.02 15.84 4.64
CA VAL A 54 0.54 15.35 3.36
C VAL A 54 0.93 13.86 3.40
N HIS A 55 1.50 13.38 4.51
CA HIS A 55 1.84 11.96 4.67
C HIS A 55 0.60 11.07 4.64
N SER A 56 -0.49 11.50 5.30
CA SER A 56 -1.74 10.76 5.29
C SER A 56 -2.36 10.72 3.91
N CYS A 57 -2.27 11.83 3.16
CA CYS A 57 -2.73 11.92 1.78
C CYS A 57 -1.99 10.92 0.87
N TRP A 58 -0.66 10.91 0.88
CA TRP A 58 0.15 9.93 0.12
C TRP A 58 -0.16 8.49 0.50
N ASN A 59 -0.25 8.19 1.79
CA ASN A 59 -0.59 6.85 2.25
C ASN A 59 -1.97 6.39 1.76
N THR A 60 -2.97 7.29 1.74
CA THR A 60 -4.28 6.98 1.15
C THR A 60 -4.15 6.72 -0.35
N LEU A 61 -3.44 7.55 -1.11
CA LEU A 61 -3.22 7.32 -2.55
C LEU A 61 -2.56 5.97 -2.84
N PHE A 62 -1.53 5.59 -2.09
CA PHE A 62 -0.84 4.31 -2.24
C PHE A 62 -1.76 3.13 -1.91
N LEU A 63 -2.46 3.18 -0.77
CA LEU A 63 -3.36 2.11 -0.35
C LEU A 63 -4.57 1.97 -1.28
N SER A 64 -5.22 3.07 -1.66
CA SER A 64 -6.33 3.06 -2.61
C SER A 64 -5.90 2.50 -3.96
N SER A 65 -4.66 2.76 -4.39
CA SER A 65 -4.12 2.15 -5.61
C SER A 65 -3.93 0.64 -5.49
N ALA A 66 -3.44 0.14 -4.36
CA ALA A 66 -3.38 -1.29 -4.11
C ALA A 66 -4.78 -1.94 -4.01
N VAL A 67 -5.75 -1.29 -3.39
CA VAL A 67 -7.07 -1.88 -3.15
C VAL A 67 -7.98 -1.82 -4.39
N HIS A 68 -8.00 -0.69 -5.10
CA HIS A 68 -9.02 -0.43 -6.13
C HIS A 68 -8.47 -0.47 -7.56
N ILE A 69 -7.15 -0.37 -7.74
CA ILE A 69 -6.51 -0.33 -9.06
C ILE A 69 -5.71 -1.61 -9.32
N ASN A 70 -4.72 -1.92 -8.48
CA ASN A 70 -3.86 -3.13 -8.54
C ASN A 70 -3.46 -3.54 -9.97
N ARG A 71 -3.83 -4.74 -10.42
CA ARG A 71 -3.57 -5.27 -11.76
C ARG A 71 -4.37 -4.59 -12.87
N GLY A 72 -5.36 -3.76 -12.53
CA GLY A 72 -6.14 -2.97 -13.49
C GLY A 72 -5.30 -1.90 -14.20
N ALA A 73 -4.32 -1.31 -13.51
CA ALA A 73 -3.34 -0.39 -14.09
C ALA A 73 -1.98 -0.50 -13.35
N PRO A 74 -1.16 -1.53 -13.63
CA PRO A 74 0.07 -1.83 -12.89
C PRO A 74 1.07 -0.66 -12.83
N ASN A 75 1.14 0.13 -13.90
CA ASN A 75 2.02 1.31 -13.99
C ASN A 75 1.69 2.42 -12.98
N VAL A 76 0.53 2.35 -12.30
CA VAL A 76 0.19 3.29 -11.21
C VAL A 76 1.24 3.27 -10.10
N PHE A 77 1.84 2.12 -9.80
CA PHE A 77 2.83 2.01 -8.72
C PHE A 77 4.16 2.67 -9.10
N LEU A 78 4.63 2.48 -10.33
CA LEU A 78 5.83 3.17 -10.83
C LEU A 78 5.60 4.68 -10.94
N TYR A 79 4.42 5.08 -11.42
CA TYR A 79 4.01 6.48 -11.45
C TYR A 79 4.04 7.11 -10.06
N LEU A 80 3.43 6.45 -9.06
CA LEU A 80 3.34 6.95 -7.69
C LEU A 80 4.70 7.09 -7.02
N VAL A 81 5.64 6.15 -7.21
CA VAL A 81 7.02 6.29 -6.71
C VAL A 81 7.67 7.54 -7.28
N ARG A 82 7.68 7.67 -8.62
CA ARG A 82 8.27 8.83 -9.31
C ARG A 82 7.64 10.15 -8.84
N MET A 83 6.32 10.18 -8.66
CA MET A 83 5.63 11.40 -8.23
C MET A 83 5.88 11.73 -6.76
N TYR A 84 6.03 10.73 -5.89
CA TYR A 84 6.43 10.93 -4.50
C TYR A 84 7.86 11.48 -4.41
N GLU A 85 8.79 10.95 -5.22
CA GLU A 85 10.16 11.47 -5.32
C GLU A 85 10.19 12.92 -5.82
N ARG A 86 9.35 13.27 -6.81
CA ARG A 86 9.18 14.66 -7.26
C ARG A 86 8.56 15.56 -6.19
N PHE A 87 7.77 15.00 -5.29
CA PHE A 87 7.15 15.75 -4.20
C PHE A 87 8.10 16.00 -3.02
N ALA A 88 9.02 15.07 -2.75
CA ALA A 88 9.92 15.14 -1.60
C ALA A 88 10.69 16.48 -1.45
N PRO A 89 11.21 17.11 -2.53
CA PRO A 89 11.84 18.43 -2.42
C PRO A 89 10.90 19.56 -1.94
N TYR A 90 9.58 19.46 -2.18
CA TYR A 90 8.61 20.41 -1.64
C TYR A 90 8.37 20.14 -0.16
N GLU A 91 8.19 18.88 0.24
CA GLU A 91 8.01 18.47 1.63
C GLU A 91 9.20 18.89 2.51
N ASN A 92 10.43 18.68 2.02
CA ASN A 92 11.66 18.96 2.74
C ASN A 92 11.91 20.45 3.04
N GLN A 93 11.13 21.36 2.45
CA GLN A 93 11.18 22.78 2.79
C GLN A 93 10.49 23.09 4.13
N TYR A 94 9.73 22.14 4.67
CA TYR A 94 8.92 22.32 5.87
C TYR A 94 9.29 21.31 6.95
N THR A 95 9.24 21.77 8.20
CA THR A 95 9.31 20.90 9.36
C THR A 95 7.92 20.33 9.66
N THR A 96 7.82 19.36 10.56
CA THR A 96 6.50 18.88 11.02
C THR A 96 5.64 20.01 11.61
N MET A 97 6.25 21.01 12.27
CA MET A 97 5.53 22.14 12.86
C MET A 97 5.05 23.15 11.81
N THR A 98 5.79 23.31 10.71
CA THR A 98 5.48 24.28 9.63
C THR A 98 4.84 23.62 8.41
N MET A 99 4.48 22.33 8.48
CA MET A 99 3.94 21.58 7.35
C MET A 99 2.64 22.18 6.81
N THR A 100 1.87 22.92 7.61
CA THR A 100 0.69 23.65 7.16
C THR A 100 1.00 24.71 6.10
N ASP A 101 2.23 25.23 6.04
CA ASP A 101 2.62 26.27 5.08
C ASP A 101 2.68 25.76 3.63
N ILE A 102 2.79 24.44 3.44
CA ILE A 102 2.78 23.80 2.11
C ILE A 102 1.47 24.08 1.35
N ARG A 103 0.38 24.45 2.04
CA ARG A 103 -0.90 24.81 1.42
C ARG A 103 -0.80 25.99 0.45
N ASN A 104 0.22 26.84 0.63
CA ASN A 104 0.50 27.97 -0.26
C ASN A 104 1.52 27.66 -1.35
N ASN A 105 2.17 26.49 -1.32
CA ASN A 105 3.02 26.04 -2.41
C ASN A 105 2.15 25.59 -3.61
N LYS A 106 2.13 26.41 -4.66
CA LYS A 106 1.31 26.18 -5.86
C LYS A 106 1.71 24.92 -6.60
N ASP A 107 3.00 24.65 -6.71
CA ASP A 107 3.53 23.49 -7.42
C ASP A 107 3.24 22.20 -6.66
N ALA A 108 3.34 22.21 -5.33
CA ALA A 108 2.94 21.09 -4.49
C ALA A 108 1.44 20.77 -4.65
N ARG A 109 0.58 21.80 -4.66
CA ARG A 109 -0.87 21.62 -4.89
C ARG A 109 -1.16 21.01 -6.25
N LEU A 110 -0.53 21.55 -7.29
CA LEU A 110 -0.68 21.05 -8.66
C LEU A 110 -0.25 19.58 -8.74
N LEU A 111 0.95 19.25 -8.25
CA LEU A 111 1.48 17.89 -8.27
C LEU A 111 0.54 16.90 -7.58
N PHE A 112 0.06 17.23 -6.38
CA PHE A 112 -0.84 16.36 -5.62
C PHE A 112 -2.18 16.15 -6.33
N CYS A 113 -2.77 17.20 -6.89
CA CYS A 113 -4.03 17.10 -7.64
C CYS A 113 -3.84 16.33 -8.95
N GLU A 114 -2.73 16.53 -9.67
CA GLU A 114 -2.41 15.73 -10.87
C GLU A 114 -2.30 14.24 -10.52
N VAL A 115 -1.64 13.90 -9.41
CA VAL A 115 -1.54 12.52 -8.92
C VAL A 115 -2.91 11.98 -8.54
N GLY A 116 -3.69 12.74 -7.77
CA GLY A 116 -5.03 12.36 -7.35
C GLY A 116 -5.95 12.06 -8.51
N ALA A 117 -6.03 12.98 -9.48
CA ALA A 117 -6.81 12.81 -10.69
C ALA A 117 -6.32 11.60 -11.52
N SER A 118 -5.00 11.45 -11.69
CA SER A 118 -4.42 10.32 -12.43
C SER A 118 -4.78 8.97 -11.81
N VAL A 119 -4.69 8.86 -10.48
CA VAL A 119 -5.04 7.65 -9.72
C VAL A 119 -6.55 7.39 -9.79
N ALA A 120 -7.38 8.42 -9.59
CA ALA A 120 -8.84 8.31 -9.70
C ALA A 120 -9.29 7.86 -11.10
N LEU A 121 -8.63 8.31 -12.16
CA LEU A 121 -9.01 7.96 -13.55
C LEU A 121 -8.43 6.61 -14.03
N CYS A 122 -7.57 5.95 -13.26
CA CYS A 122 -7.06 4.62 -13.61
C CYS A 122 -8.18 3.57 -13.72
N ARG A 123 -7.98 2.57 -14.56
CA ARG A 123 -8.84 1.38 -14.63
C ARG A 123 -8.91 0.70 -13.25
N LYS A 124 -10.13 0.39 -12.80
CA LYS A 124 -10.37 -0.27 -11.51
C LYS A 124 -10.32 -1.78 -11.63
N SER A 125 -9.86 -2.44 -10.58
CA SER A 125 -9.88 -3.90 -10.45
C SER A 125 -10.06 -4.29 -9.00
N LYS A 126 -10.95 -5.25 -8.76
CA LYS A 126 -11.26 -5.72 -7.41
C LYS A 126 -10.08 -6.52 -6.87
N LEU A 127 -9.51 -6.06 -5.75
CA LEU A 127 -8.50 -6.83 -5.03
C LEU A 127 -9.16 -8.05 -4.37
N PRO A 128 -8.61 -9.27 -4.53
CA PRO A 128 -9.04 -10.42 -3.75
C PRO A 128 -8.68 -10.22 -2.28
N SER A 129 -9.51 -10.73 -1.38
CA SER A 129 -9.23 -10.72 0.05
C SER A 129 -8.37 -11.92 0.45
N PHE A 130 -7.57 -11.79 1.50
CA PHE A 130 -7.03 -12.97 2.17
C PHE A 130 -8.18 -13.88 2.64
N PRO A 131 -8.11 -15.20 2.39
CA PRO A 131 -9.10 -16.13 2.90
C PRO A 131 -9.05 -16.17 4.42
N ARG A 132 -10.22 -16.33 5.05
CA ARG A 132 -10.32 -16.43 6.51
C ARG A 132 -9.87 -17.82 6.94
N ILE A 133 -8.78 -17.88 7.69
CA ILE A 133 -8.26 -19.10 8.32
C ILE A 133 -9.02 -19.34 9.64
N LYS A 134 -9.48 -20.58 9.85
CA LYS A 134 -10.10 -21.06 11.08
C LYS A 134 -9.10 -21.95 11.80
N PRO A 135 -8.42 -21.47 12.86
CA PRO A 135 -7.34 -22.22 13.49
C PRO A 135 -7.71 -23.62 13.97
N GLU A 136 -8.97 -23.84 14.36
CA GLU A 136 -9.48 -25.12 14.85
C GLU A 136 -9.54 -26.19 13.75
N HIS A 137 -9.57 -25.77 12.48
CA HIS A 137 -9.66 -26.62 11.30
C HIS A 137 -8.37 -26.56 10.47
N ASP A 138 -7.96 -25.37 10.04
CA ASP A 138 -6.85 -25.17 9.10
C ASP A 138 -5.47 -25.51 9.67
N PHE A 139 -5.32 -25.58 11.00
CA PHE A 139 -4.05 -25.98 11.63
C PHE A 139 -4.00 -27.47 11.97
N GLN A 140 -5.04 -28.23 11.64
CA GLN A 140 -5.02 -29.68 11.83
C GLN A 140 -4.03 -30.32 10.83
N PRO A 141 -3.16 -31.23 11.28
CA PRO A 141 -2.18 -31.88 10.40
C PRO A 141 -2.79 -32.54 9.16
N VAL A 142 -3.98 -33.14 9.30
CA VAL A 142 -4.72 -33.76 8.18
C VAL A 142 -5.09 -32.73 7.13
N VAL A 143 -5.66 -31.58 7.53
CA VAL A 143 -6.04 -30.49 6.62
C VAL A 143 -4.82 -29.88 5.94
N ILE A 144 -3.71 -29.72 6.66
CA ILE A 144 -2.45 -29.26 6.08
C ILE A 144 -2.00 -30.26 5.00
N GLN A 145 -1.95 -31.55 5.33
CA GLN A 145 -1.54 -32.63 4.42
C GLN A 145 -2.39 -32.69 3.14
N GLU A 146 -3.71 -32.56 3.27
CA GLU A 146 -4.64 -32.53 2.13
C GLU A 146 -4.42 -31.32 1.20
N ASN A 147 -3.95 -30.21 1.76
CA ASN A 147 -3.71 -28.98 1.01
C ASN A 147 -2.33 -28.90 0.35
N LEU A 148 -1.38 -29.77 0.72
CA LEU A 148 -0.03 -29.79 0.14
C LEU A 148 -0.08 -30.11 -1.36
N LYS A 149 0.71 -29.37 -2.14
CA LYS A 149 0.92 -29.61 -3.57
C LYS A 149 2.37 -29.55 -3.99
N SER A 150 3.25 -28.99 -3.17
CA SER A 150 4.66 -28.94 -3.52
C SER A 150 5.23 -30.36 -3.63
N PRO A 151 5.94 -30.69 -4.73
CA PRO A 151 6.55 -32.01 -4.90
C PRO A 151 7.83 -32.19 -4.05
N THR A 152 8.31 -31.12 -3.41
CA THR A 152 9.56 -31.11 -2.65
C THR A 152 9.51 -30.04 -1.56
N SER A 153 10.28 -30.25 -0.49
CA SER A 153 10.48 -29.33 0.63
C SER A 153 11.62 -28.32 0.40
N LEU A 154 12.20 -28.28 -0.80
CA LEU A 154 13.39 -27.47 -1.09
C LEU A 154 13.10 -26.00 -1.39
N TYR A 155 11.85 -25.61 -1.67
CA TYR A 155 11.51 -24.23 -2.04
C TYR A 155 11.66 -23.24 -0.89
N ALA A 156 11.45 -23.69 0.36
CA ALA A 156 11.66 -22.86 1.55
C ALA A 156 13.14 -22.74 1.97
N ARG A 157 14.04 -23.58 1.44
CA ARG A 157 15.39 -23.76 1.98
C ARG A 157 16.25 -22.49 1.97
N THR A 158 16.13 -21.66 0.94
CA THR A 158 16.89 -20.39 0.85
C THR A 158 16.22 -19.23 1.56
N ILE A 159 14.98 -19.41 2.02
CA ILE A 159 14.12 -18.36 2.58
C ILE A 159 14.07 -18.48 4.11
N MET A 160 13.96 -19.71 4.61
CA MET A 160 13.97 -20.04 6.03
C MET A 160 15.39 -19.94 6.58
N LYS A 161 15.53 -19.22 7.69
CA LYS A 161 16.76 -19.05 8.45
C LYS A 161 16.68 -19.88 9.73
N GLN A 162 17.84 -20.09 10.36
CA GLN A 162 17.97 -21.01 11.51
C GLN A 162 17.08 -20.66 12.71
N GLU A 163 16.83 -19.38 13.00
CA GLU A 163 15.98 -18.96 14.13
C GLU A 163 14.50 -18.81 13.74
N ASP A 164 14.10 -19.15 12.50
CA ASP A 164 12.68 -19.13 12.14
C ASP A 164 11.95 -20.34 12.77
N PRO A 165 10.71 -20.15 13.25
CA PRO A 165 9.88 -21.25 13.77
C PRO A 165 9.70 -22.36 12.72
N MET A 166 9.98 -23.60 13.11
CA MET A 166 9.95 -24.76 12.21
C MET A 166 8.54 -25.04 11.67
N GLU A 167 7.50 -24.66 12.44
CA GLU A 167 6.10 -24.76 12.08
C GLU A 167 5.75 -23.96 10.81
N LEU A 168 6.54 -22.93 10.49
CA LEU A 168 6.35 -22.14 9.29
C LEU A 168 6.97 -22.78 8.04
N TYR A 169 7.84 -23.79 8.18
CA TYR A 169 8.60 -24.33 7.05
C TYR A 169 7.70 -24.86 5.93
N VAL A 170 6.72 -25.71 6.28
CA VAL A 170 5.79 -26.31 5.31
C VAL A 170 4.90 -25.25 4.63
N PRO A 171 4.21 -24.36 5.37
CA PRO A 171 3.46 -23.24 4.77
C PRO A 171 4.29 -22.34 3.87
N VAL A 172 5.53 -22.03 4.26
CA VAL A 172 6.44 -21.19 3.46
C VAL A 172 6.87 -21.90 2.19
N ASN A 173 7.13 -23.21 2.27
CA ASN A 173 7.48 -24.03 1.11
C ASN A 173 6.34 -24.09 0.09
N GLU A 174 5.12 -24.31 0.57
CA GLU A 174 3.92 -24.30 -0.28
C GLU A 174 3.65 -22.92 -0.87
N PHE A 175 3.79 -21.85 -0.08
CA PHE A 175 3.65 -20.49 -0.58
C PHE A 175 4.67 -20.19 -1.70
N ALA A 176 5.94 -20.56 -1.50
CA ALA A 176 6.99 -20.41 -2.50
C ALA A 176 6.69 -21.22 -3.77
N TYR A 177 6.20 -22.46 -3.61
CA TYR A 177 5.77 -23.28 -4.74
C TYR A 177 4.64 -22.62 -5.56
N CYS A 178 3.65 -22.03 -4.90
CA CYS A 178 2.54 -21.35 -5.60
C CYS A 178 3.00 -20.18 -6.48
N LEU A 179 4.11 -19.52 -6.13
CA LEU A 179 4.66 -18.39 -6.88
C LEU A 179 5.64 -18.80 -7.99
N ARG A 180 5.92 -20.10 -8.14
CA ARG A 180 6.81 -20.60 -9.19
C ARG A 180 6.26 -20.32 -10.59
N PRO A 181 7.12 -20.08 -11.61
CA PRO A 181 6.69 -19.82 -12.99
C PRO A 181 5.80 -20.92 -13.58
N GLU A 182 6.01 -22.17 -13.17
CA GLU A 182 5.27 -23.33 -13.65
C GLU A 182 3.91 -23.52 -12.96
N THR A 183 3.71 -22.91 -11.78
CA THR A 183 2.52 -23.12 -10.94
C THR A 183 1.59 -21.91 -10.95
N ARG A 184 2.10 -20.72 -10.60
CA ARG A 184 1.38 -19.44 -10.64
C ARG A 184 -0.05 -19.48 -10.04
N ASP A 185 -0.21 -20.14 -8.89
CA ASP A 185 -1.50 -20.30 -8.24
C ASP A 185 -1.72 -19.20 -7.19
N SER A 186 -2.34 -18.10 -7.61
CA SER A 186 -2.61 -16.96 -6.72
C SER A 186 -3.58 -17.31 -5.59
N THR A 187 -4.54 -18.21 -5.82
CA THR A 187 -5.55 -18.58 -4.81
C THR A 187 -4.89 -19.32 -3.65
N ARG A 188 -4.08 -20.33 -3.96
CA ARG A 188 -3.30 -21.05 -2.93
C ARG A 188 -2.21 -20.19 -2.32
N ALA A 189 -1.58 -19.32 -3.10
CA ALA A 189 -0.59 -18.39 -2.57
C ALA A 189 -1.20 -17.49 -1.49
N LEU A 190 -2.40 -16.93 -1.74
CA LEU A 190 -3.13 -16.14 -0.76
C LEU A 190 -3.58 -16.97 0.45
N TYR A 191 -3.94 -18.24 0.26
CA TYR A 191 -4.23 -19.16 1.37
C TYR A 191 -3.02 -19.33 2.29
N TRP A 192 -1.86 -19.72 1.75
CA TRP A 192 -0.68 -19.99 2.58
C TRP A 192 -0.11 -18.73 3.23
N ALA A 193 -0.14 -17.60 2.53
CA ALA A 193 0.20 -16.31 3.14
C ALA A 193 -0.77 -15.96 4.30
N SER A 194 -2.07 -16.18 4.13
CA SER A 194 -3.06 -15.98 5.20
C SER A 194 -2.84 -16.96 6.36
N TRP A 195 -2.52 -18.22 6.07
CA TRP A 195 -2.20 -19.26 7.05
C TRP A 195 -1.04 -18.83 7.96
N ILE A 196 0.06 -18.35 7.38
CA ILE A 196 1.24 -17.89 8.12
C ILE A 196 0.90 -16.71 9.04
N LEU A 197 0.13 -15.73 8.55
CA LEU A 197 -0.29 -14.58 9.34
C LEU A 197 -1.29 -14.95 10.45
N ALA A 198 -2.19 -15.89 10.17
CA ALA A 198 -3.14 -16.42 11.14
C ALA A 198 -2.43 -17.21 12.24
N TYR A 199 -1.42 -18.01 11.88
CA TYR A 199 -0.60 -18.75 12.84
C TYR A 199 0.11 -17.80 13.79
N ALA A 200 0.75 -16.75 13.28
CA ALA A 200 1.38 -15.72 14.10
C ALA A 200 0.38 -15.00 15.02
N THR A 201 -0.85 -14.78 14.55
CA THR A 201 -1.92 -14.18 15.36
C THR A 201 -2.37 -15.12 16.47
N LYS A 202 -2.57 -16.42 16.18
CA LYS A 202 -2.92 -17.43 17.19
C LYS A 202 -1.80 -17.60 18.21
N TYR A 203 -0.55 -17.70 17.76
CA TYR A 203 0.61 -17.79 18.64
C TYR A 203 0.64 -16.64 19.63
N LYS A 204 0.36 -15.40 19.17
CA LYS A 204 0.26 -14.23 20.05
C LYS A 204 -0.82 -14.37 21.12
N VAL A 205 -1.98 -14.91 20.77
CA VAL A 205 -3.08 -15.12 21.72
C VAL A 205 -2.70 -16.19 22.75
N ASP A 206 -2.22 -17.33 22.28
CA ASP A 206 -1.93 -18.50 23.12
C ASP A 206 -0.75 -18.25 24.08
N ASN A 207 0.30 -17.56 23.61
CA ASN A 207 1.54 -17.35 24.35
C ASN A 207 1.65 -15.96 24.99
N LYS A 208 0.69 -15.06 24.74
CA LYS A 208 0.73 -13.64 25.14
C LYS A 208 2.00 -12.90 24.68
N ALA A 209 2.66 -13.39 23.64
CA ALA A 209 3.90 -12.84 23.08
C ALA A 209 3.89 -12.95 21.55
N TYR A 210 4.50 -11.99 20.85
CA TYR A 210 4.57 -12.04 19.39
C TYR A 210 5.43 -13.23 18.92
N LEU A 211 5.03 -13.86 17.81
CA LEU A 211 5.89 -14.84 17.13
C LEU A 211 7.14 -14.12 16.62
N VAL A 212 8.30 -14.55 17.09
CA VAL A 212 9.60 -13.97 16.73
C VAL A 212 10.22 -14.84 15.64
N CYS A 213 10.48 -14.24 14.49
CA CYS A 213 11.22 -14.86 13.39
C CYS A 213 12.68 -14.38 13.36
N SER A 214 13.48 -15.01 12.51
CA SER A 214 14.84 -14.55 12.22
C SER A 214 14.83 -13.13 11.68
N TYR A 215 15.84 -12.36 12.09
CA TYR A 215 16.05 -10.99 11.61
C TYR A 215 16.20 -10.95 10.08
N ARG A 216 15.46 -10.03 9.44
CA ARG A 216 15.55 -9.74 8.01
C ARG A 216 15.78 -8.25 7.82
N SER A 217 16.99 -7.88 7.43
CA SER A 217 17.41 -6.49 7.26
C SER A 217 16.51 -5.75 6.27
N ASN A 218 16.12 -4.54 6.63
CA ASN A 218 15.35 -3.64 5.79
C ASN A 218 15.74 -2.21 6.16
N GLU A 219 16.30 -1.47 5.21
CA GLU A 219 16.78 -0.10 5.42
C GLU A 219 15.65 0.91 5.70
N TYR A 220 14.41 0.58 5.34
CA TYR A 220 13.27 1.46 5.45
C TYR A 220 12.47 1.32 6.75
N VAL A 221 12.77 0.30 7.56
CA VAL A 221 11.94 -0.10 8.71
C VAL A 221 12.81 -0.27 9.96
N GLU A 222 12.35 0.28 11.09
CA GLU A 222 13.05 0.16 12.37
C GLU A 222 13.28 -1.31 12.79
N GLU A 223 14.45 -1.59 13.35
CA GLU A 223 14.91 -2.95 13.68
C GLU A 223 13.93 -3.76 14.54
N LYS A 224 13.23 -3.09 15.46
CA LYS A 224 12.24 -3.72 16.36
C LYS A 224 11.09 -4.41 15.62
N TYR A 225 10.85 -4.08 14.35
CA TYR A 225 9.81 -4.70 13.52
C TYR A 225 10.33 -5.82 12.60
N LEU A 226 11.65 -5.97 12.47
CA LEU A 226 12.31 -6.83 11.46
C LEU A 226 12.34 -8.33 11.79
N ARG A 227 11.71 -8.72 12.90
CA ARG A 227 11.51 -10.12 13.30
C ARG A 227 10.06 -10.59 13.10
N SER A 228 9.25 -9.84 12.36
CA SER A 228 7.87 -10.21 12.03
C SER A 228 7.80 -11.25 10.89
N PRO A 229 6.87 -12.21 10.93
CA PRO A 229 6.68 -13.22 9.87
C PRO A 229 6.31 -12.63 8.50
N ILE A 230 5.83 -11.39 8.45
CA ILE A 230 5.54 -10.69 7.18
C ILE A 230 6.78 -10.58 6.29
N TRP A 231 7.97 -10.51 6.89
CA TRP A 231 9.23 -10.43 6.14
C TRP A 231 9.61 -11.76 5.49
N ILE A 232 9.13 -12.89 6.04
CA ILE A 232 9.23 -14.19 5.35
C ILE A 232 8.41 -14.14 4.06
N LEU A 233 7.16 -13.65 4.14
CA LEU A 233 6.29 -13.54 2.97
C LEU A 233 6.90 -12.65 1.89
N TRP A 234 7.44 -11.50 2.27
CA TRP A 234 8.16 -10.63 1.33
C TRP A 234 9.43 -11.29 0.77
N SER A 235 10.18 -12.04 1.57
CA SER A 235 11.36 -12.78 1.09
C SER A 235 10.97 -13.81 0.01
N VAL A 236 9.83 -14.50 0.19
CA VAL A 236 9.30 -15.44 -0.81
C VAL A 236 8.92 -14.73 -2.11
N VAL A 237 8.22 -13.59 -2.02
CA VAL A 237 7.87 -12.79 -3.21
C VAL A 237 9.12 -12.32 -3.95
N MET A 238 10.11 -11.79 -3.23
CA MET A 238 11.36 -11.30 -3.84
C MET A 238 12.16 -12.42 -4.52
N GLU A 239 12.24 -13.60 -3.90
CA GLU A 239 12.91 -14.75 -4.51
C GLU A 239 12.15 -15.28 -5.74
N ALA A 240 10.82 -15.27 -5.70
CA ALA A 240 9.98 -15.64 -6.84
C ALA A 240 10.17 -14.69 -8.03
N VAL A 241 10.32 -13.39 -7.78
CA VAL A 241 10.64 -12.40 -8.83
C VAL A 241 12.02 -12.66 -9.41
N LYS A 242 13.03 -12.85 -8.56
CA LYS A 242 14.42 -13.08 -8.98
C LYS A 242 14.58 -14.33 -9.84
N SER A 243 13.83 -15.39 -9.54
CA SER A 243 13.83 -16.65 -10.29
C SER A 243 12.84 -16.68 -11.45
N SER A 244 12.06 -15.61 -11.66
CA SER A 244 11.06 -15.54 -12.72
C SER A 244 11.71 -15.27 -14.09
N PRO A 245 11.26 -15.94 -15.16
CA PRO A 245 11.62 -15.55 -16.53
C PRO A 245 11.21 -14.11 -16.88
N GLN A 246 10.25 -13.53 -16.14
CA GLN A 246 9.81 -12.14 -16.29
C GLN A 246 10.46 -11.19 -15.27
N SER A 247 11.59 -11.57 -14.64
CA SER A 247 12.24 -10.77 -13.59
C SER A 247 12.49 -9.32 -14.01
N GLY A 248 12.94 -9.07 -15.25
CA GLY A 248 13.22 -7.72 -15.74
C GLY A 248 11.99 -6.82 -15.76
N THR A 249 10.82 -7.40 -16.06
CA THR A 249 9.54 -6.68 -16.04
C THR A 249 9.01 -6.56 -14.61
N LEU A 250 9.06 -7.62 -13.80
CA LEU A 250 8.43 -7.65 -12.48
C LEU A 250 9.18 -6.85 -11.41
N ALA A 251 10.52 -6.87 -11.44
CA ALA A 251 11.35 -6.31 -10.36
C ALA A 251 11.02 -4.84 -10.04
N PRO A 252 10.87 -3.93 -11.03
CA PRO A 252 10.50 -2.54 -10.74
C PRO A 252 9.15 -2.40 -10.02
N TYR A 253 8.15 -3.21 -10.36
CA TYR A 253 6.82 -3.13 -9.73
C TYR A 253 6.84 -3.67 -8.31
N ILE A 254 7.53 -4.79 -8.08
CA ILE A 254 7.62 -5.37 -6.74
C ILE A 254 8.48 -4.49 -5.82
N ASP A 255 9.53 -3.87 -6.33
CA ASP A 255 10.30 -2.85 -5.60
C ASP A 255 9.43 -1.65 -5.23
N ALA A 256 8.64 -1.12 -6.17
CA ALA A 256 7.71 -0.01 -5.89
C ALA A 256 6.68 -0.36 -4.80
N LEU A 257 6.05 -1.55 -4.91
CA LEU A 257 5.10 -2.04 -3.90
C LEU A 257 5.76 -2.25 -2.54
N TYR A 258 6.99 -2.76 -2.51
CA TYR A 258 7.74 -2.98 -1.28
C TYR A 258 8.13 -1.66 -0.60
N LYS A 259 8.61 -0.68 -1.37
CA LYS A 259 8.90 0.68 -0.86
C LYS A 259 7.65 1.33 -0.25
N MET A 260 6.51 1.27 -0.95
CA MET A 260 5.23 1.77 -0.40
C MET A 260 4.81 1.00 0.85
N TYR A 261 4.99 -0.32 0.87
CA TYR A 261 4.71 -1.14 2.03
C TYR A 261 5.58 -0.74 3.24
N CYS A 262 6.84 -0.38 3.03
CA CYS A 262 7.79 -0.06 4.09
C CYS A 262 7.77 1.40 4.54
N LEU A 263 7.25 2.32 3.73
CA LEU A 263 7.36 3.76 3.98
C LEU A 263 6.78 4.16 5.34
N ARG A 264 7.61 4.67 6.26
CA ARG A 264 7.21 5.09 7.62
C ARG A 264 6.44 3.98 8.37
N TRP A 265 6.92 2.74 8.28
CA TRP A 265 6.26 1.58 8.90
C TRP A 265 6.20 1.71 10.42
N GLY A 266 5.00 1.53 11.01
CA GLY A 266 4.79 1.54 12.46
C GLY A 266 3.83 0.48 12.99
N GLN A 267 3.59 0.50 14.30
CA GLN A 267 2.68 -0.43 14.97
C GLN A 267 1.29 -0.46 14.31
N GLY A 268 0.81 -1.67 14.01
CA GLY A 268 -0.49 -1.88 13.37
C GLY A 268 -0.52 -1.73 11.85
N ASP A 269 0.58 -1.30 11.22
CA ASP A 269 0.63 -1.11 9.76
C ASP A 269 0.61 -2.42 8.99
N LEU A 270 1.12 -3.51 9.58
CA LEU A 270 1.10 -4.84 8.96
C LEU A 270 -0.25 -5.16 8.33
N ARG A 271 -1.34 -5.03 9.11
CA ARG A 271 -2.70 -5.36 8.67
C ARG A 271 -3.23 -4.38 7.63
N LYS A 272 -2.96 -3.09 7.82
CA LYS A 272 -3.43 -2.01 6.93
C LYS A 272 -2.77 -2.10 5.55
N ARG A 273 -1.54 -2.59 5.48
CA ARG A 273 -0.69 -2.61 4.27
C ARG A 273 -0.65 -3.97 3.56
N LEU A 274 -1.42 -4.95 4.02
CA LEU A 274 -1.62 -6.23 3.33
C LEU A 274 -2.04 -6.10 1.85
N PRO A 275 -2.79 -5.07 1.41
CA PRO A 275 -3.09 -4.87 -0.01
C PRO A 275 -1.87 -4.86 -0.94
N PHE A 276 -0.72 -4.32 -0.49
CA PHE A 276 0.51 -4.32 -1.28
C PHE A 276 1.08 -5.74 -1.46
N LEU A 277 1.04 -6.56 -0.42
CA LEU A 277 1.48 -7.95 -0.49
C LEU A 277 0.57 -8.77 -1.41
N ILE A 278 -0.76 -8.60 -1.29
CA ILE A 278 -1.73 -9.27 -2.17
C ILE A 278 -1.46 -8.88 -3.63
N THR A 279 -1.28 -7.58 -3.90
CA THR A 279 -0.98 -7.08 -5.25
C THR A 279 0.34 -7.66 -5.78
N SER A 280 1.36 -7.78 -4.93
CA SER A 280 2.65 -8.38 -5.30
C SER A 280 2.51 -9.86 -5.67
N ILE A 281 1.72 -10.62 -4.90
CA ILE A 281 1.40 -12.03 -5.21
C ILE A 281 0.69 -12.12 -6.57
N LEU A 282 -0.30 -11.27 -6.83
CA LEU A 282 -1.00 -11.24 -8.12
C LEU A 282 -0.05 -10.94 -9.28
N PHE A 283 0.86 -9.96 -9.13
CA PHE A 283 1.80 -9.61 -10.18
C PHE A 283 2.76 -10.76 -10.51
N VAL A 284 3.21 -11.50 -9.49
CA VAL A 284 4.06 -12.69 -9.71
C VAL A 284 3.28 -13.80 -10.42
N CYS A 285 2.07 -14.11 -9.97
CA CYS A 285 1.24 -15.18 -10.58
C CYS A 285 0.74 -14.82 -11.99
N GLU A 286 0.51 -13.53 -12.27
CA GLU A 286 -0.04 -13.05 -13.55
C GLU A 286 1.03 -12.41 -14.44
N SER A 287 2.30 -12.73 -14.21
CA SER A 287 3.44 -12.05 -14.82
C SER A 287 3.44 -12.04 -16.36
N THR A 288 2.82 -13.03 -17.00
CA THR A 288 2.70 -13.12 -18.47
C THR A 288 1.50 -12.37 -19.05
N THR A 289 0.59 -11.89 -18.21
CA THR A 289 -0.65 -11.20 -18.61
C THR A 289 -0.77 -9.80 -18.01
N LEU A 290 0.27 -9.33 -17.32
CA LEU A 290 0.31 -8.00 -16.71
C LEU A 290 0.32 -6.92 -17.81
N ASP A 291 -0.68 -6.05 -17.81
CA ASP A 291 -0.80 -4.94 -18.78
C ASP A 291 0.17 -3.81 -18.45
N ILE A 292 1.41 -3.95 -18.90
CA ILE A 292 2.48 -2.95 -18.73
C ILE A 292 2.37 -1.77 -19.70
N HIS A 293 1.45 -1.81 -20.66
CA HIS A 293 1.28 -0.76 -21.67
C HIS A 293 0.23 0.27 -21.26
N TYR A 294 -0.59 -0.02 -20.24
CA TYR A 294 -1.52 0.97 -19.68
C TYR A 294 -0.76 2.19 -19.11
N ALA A 295 -0.85 3.33 -19.79
CA ALA A 295 -0.21 4.57 -19.36
C ALA A 295 -0.91 5.17 -18.14
N VAL A 296 -0.14 5.78 -17.23
CA VAL A 296 -0.64 6.55 -16.09
C VAL A 296 0.03 7.93 -16.07
N PRO A 297 -0.72 9.04 -16.25
CA PRO A 297 -2.17 9.07 -16.55
C PRO A 297 -2.49 8.50 -17.93
N HIS A 298 -3.68 7.91 -18.06
CA HIS A 298 -4.16 7.38 -19.34
C HIS A 298 -4.62 8.51 -20.29
N ASN A 299 -5.23 9.56 -19.76
CA ASN A 299 -5.61 10.76 -20.49
C ASN A 299 -5.07 12.00 -19.79
N ILE A 300 -3.93 12.52 -20.29
CA ILE A 300 -3.27 13.68 -19.70
C ILE A 300 -4.12 14.96 -19.85
N GLN A 301 -4.87 15.11 -20.94
CA GLN A 301 -5.71 16.29 -21.16
C GLN A 301 -6.82 16.37 -20.11
N THR A 302 -7.50 15.24 -19.83
CA THR A 302 -8.54 15.21 -18.78
C THR A 302 -7.96 15.55 -17.41
N VAL A 303 -6.75 15.08 -17.09
CA VAL A 303 -6.09 15.45 -15.83
C VAL A 303 -5.80 16.96 -15.79
N GLN A 304 -5.30 17.53 -16.89
CA GLN A 304 -5.04 18.97 -17.00
C GLN A 304 -6.32 19.80 -16.83
N ASP A 305 -7.41 19.39 -17.47
CA ASP A 305 -8.71 20.05 -17.38
C ASP A 305 -9.22 20.05 -15.93
N VAL A 306 -9.13 18.91 -15.23
CA VAL A 306 -9.52 18.78 -13.82
C VAL A 306 -8.71 19.74 -12.92
N VAL A 307 -7.38 19.79 -13.06
CA VAL A 307 -6.54 20.60 -12.17
C VAL A 307 -6.67 22.11 -12.40
N THR A 308 -7.30 22.55 -13.50
CA THR A 308 -7.65 23.97 -13.68
C THR A 308 -8.61 24.49 -12.60
N ASN A 309 -9.37 23.60 -11.96
CA ASN A 309 -10.36 23.95 -10.92
C ASN A 309 -9.74 24.16 -9.53
N ILE A 310 -8.43 23.95 -9.34
CA ILE A 310 -7.74 24.13 -8.04
C ILE A 310 -8.10 25.48 -7.36
N PRO A 311 -8.09 26.64 -8.04
CA PRO A 311 -8.42 27.92 -7.40
C PRO A 311 -9.85 27.95 -6.83
N GLN A 312 -10.80 27.29 -7.49
CA GLN A 312 -12.20 27.25 -7.07
C GLN A 312 -12.35 26.37 -5.81
N TRP A 313 -11.71 25.19 -5.78
CA TRP A 313 -11.72 24.31 -4.61
C TRP A 313 -11.05 24.94 -3.39
N ILE A 314 -9.92 25.63 -3.59
CA ILE A 314 -9.28 26.40 -2.51
C ILE A 314 -10.24 27.48 -1.98
N GLY A 315 -10.94 28.20 -2.86
CA GLY A 315 -11.95 29.18 -2.45
C GLY A 315 -13.08 28.55 -1.61
N ALA A 316 -13.57 27.38 -2.02
CA ALA A 316 -14.60 26.63 -1.29
C ALA A 316 -14.12 26.14 0.09
N ILE A 317 -12.89 25.64 0.20
CA ILE A 317 -12.27 25.21 1.45
C ILE A 317 -12.16 26.40 2.43
N ILE A 318 -11.66 27.55 1.96
CA ILE A 318 -11.57 28.78 2.77
C ILE A 318 -12.96 29.25 3.24
N HIS A 319 -13.97 29.17 2.37
CA HIS A 319 -15.34 29.56 2.76
C HIS A 319 -15.91 28.62 3.83
N THR A 320 -15.72 27.31 3.67
CA THR A 320 -16.23 26.29 4.60
C THR A 320 -15.61 26.41 5.98
N GLN A 321 -14.31 26.76 6.07
CA GLN A 321 -13.65 27.06 7.34
C GLN A 321 -14.44 28.07 8.19
N LYS A 322 -14.96 29.13 7.58
CA LYS A 322 -15.67 30.21 8.29
C LYS A 322 -17.03 29.77 8.84
N THR A 323 -17.58 28.67 8.34
CA THR A 323 -18.89 28.15 8.76
C THR A 323 -18.80 27.26 10.00
N PHE A 324 -17.61 26.75 10.32
CA PHE A 324 -17.34 25.87 11.47
C PHE A 324 -16.52 26.53 12.59
N ALA A 325 -16.12 27.79 12.42
CA ALA A 325 -15.43 28.61 13.42
C ALA A 325 -16.43 29.45 14.22
#